data_AF-A0A5C7F4V2-F1
#
_entry.id   AF-A0A5C7F4V2-F1
#
_cell.length_a   1.000
_cell.length_b   1.000
_cell.length_c   1.000
_cell.angle_alpha   90.00
_cell.angle_beta   90.00
_cell.angle_gamma   90.00
#
_symmetry.space_group_name_H-M   'P 1'
#
loop_
_entity.id
_entity.type
_entity.pdbx_description
1 polymer ?
#
loop_
_entity_poly.entity_id
_entity_poly.type
_entity_poly.pdbx_seq_one_letter_code
_entity_poly.pdbx_strand_id
1 'polypeptide(L)'
;MELFGFPMTTVYLILLFAGVSLAFLYVFIGEMLEGLLDFAGDAVNSVTFIGFITLVGGIGFAGEVMGIGTSVSLFLITLAAAAIISGLINLFIIIPMKKQRRKKTTS
;
A
#
# COMPACT_ATOMS: atom_id res chain seq x y z
N MET A 1 -11.32 -22.24 29.10
CA MET A 1 -9.87 -22.31 28.81
C MET A 1 -9.40 -20.91 28.54
N GLU A 2 -8.32 -20.50 29.21
CA GLU A 2 -7.73 -19.17 29.07
C GLU A 2 -6.43 -19.30 28.29
N LEU A 3 -6.16 -18.32 27.43
CA LEU A 3 -4.93 -18.25 26.65
C LEU A 3 -4.33 -16.86 26.92
N PHE A 4 -3.09 -16.82 27.43
CA PHE A 4 -2.41 -15.57 27.81
C PHE A 4 -3.22 -14.66 28.77
N GLY A 5 -3.96 -15.26 29.71
CA GLY A 5 -4.79 -14.52 30.68
C GLY A 5 -6.08 -13.93 30.09
N PHE A 6 -6.38 -14.17 28.82
CA PHE A 6 -7.63 -13.80 28.18
C PHE A 6 -8.55 -15.02 27.99
N PRO A 7 -9.88 -14.84 28.07
CA PRO A 7 -10.83 -15.88 27.71
C PRO A 7 -10.61 -16.31 26.25
N MET A 8 -10.58 -17.62 25.97
CA MET A 8 -10.41 -18.13 24.60
C MET A 8 -11.44 -17.57 23.62
N THR A 9 -12.66 -17.28 24.08
CA THR A 9 -13.71 -16.63 23.28
C THR A 9 -13.29 -15.26 22.76
N THR A 10 -12.64 -14.44 23.60
CA THR A 10 -12.14 -13.12 23.23
C THR A 10 -11.04 -13.22 22.18
N VAL A 11 -10.08 -14.14 22.39
CA VAL A 11 -8.99 -14.38 21.43
C VAL A 11 -9.54 -14.82 20.07
N TYR A 12 -10.54 -15.70 20.08
CA TYR A 12 -11.20 -16.17 18.87
C TYR A 12 -11.91 -15.04 18.14
N LEU A 13 -12.64 -14.18 18.86
CA LEU A 13 -13.34 -13.03 18.28
C LEU A 13 -12.36 -12.01 17.69
N ILE A 14 -11.23 -11.74 18.35
CA ILE A 14 -10.20 -10.84 17.81
C ILE A 14 -9.60 -11.40 16.53
N LEU A 15 -9.21 -12.68 16.52
CA LEU A 15 -8.67 -13.34 15.33
C LEU A 15 -9.67 -13.39 14.19
N LEU A 16 -10.94 -13.66 14.49
CA LEU A 16 -12.03 -13.67 13.51
C LEU A 16 -12.19 -12.29 12.88
N PHE A 17 -12.23 -11.23 13.71
CA PHE A 17 -12.41 -9.87 13.22
C PHE A 17 -11.20 -9.39 12.42
N ALA A 18 -9.99 -9.70 12.88
CA ALA A 18 -8.75 -9.41 12.18
C ALA A 18 -8.70 -10.14 10.83
N GLY A 19 -9.04 -11.43 10.80
CA GLY A 19 -9.05 -12.26 9.58
C GLY A 19 -10.06 -11.77 8.54
N VAL A 20 -11.29 -11.44 8.97
CA VAL A 20 -12.32 -10.87 8.09
C VAL A 20 -11.88 -9.50 7.55
N SER A 21 -11.31 -8.66 8.40
CA SER A 21 -10.79 -7.34 7.98
C SER A 21 -9.64 -7.48 6.97
N LEU A 22 -8.74 -8.44 7.17
CA LEU A 22 -7.63 -8.71 6.26
C LEU A 22 -8.11 -9.26 4.92
N ALA A 23 -9.08 -10.18 4.93
CA ALA A 23 -9.67 -10.73 3.72
C ALA A 23 -10.42 -9.65 2.92
N PHE A 24 -11.18 -8.79 3.60
CA PHE A 24 -11.83 -7.64 2.99
C PHE A 24 -10.81 -6.68 2.36
N LEU A 25 -9.75 -6.34 3.09
CA LEU A 25 -8.71 -5.46 2.61
C LEU A 25 -7.97 -6.06 1.40
N TYR A 26 -7.73 -7.37 1.41
CA TYR A 26 -7.11 -8.09 0.29
C TYR A 26 -7.94 -7.99 -1.00
N VAL A 27 -9.25 -8.28 -0.91
CA VAL A 27 -10.16 -8.18 -2.06
C VAL A 27 -10.26 -6.73 -2.54
N PHE A 28 -10.44 -5.80 -1.61
CA PHE A 28 -10.57 -4.38 -1.92
C PHE A 28 -9.32 -3.83 -2.64
N ILE A 29 -8.12 -4.15 -2.14
CA ILE A 29 -6.87 -3.74 -2.79
C ILE A 29 -6.71 -4.43 -4.14
N GLY A 30 -7.11 -5.70 -4.27
CA GLY A 30 -7.07 -6.45 -5.53
C GLY A 30 -7.92 -5.77 -6.62
N GLU A 31 -9.18 -5.45 -6.31
CA GLU A 31 -10.09 -4.79 -7.26
C GLU A 31 -9.67 -3.35 -7.55
N MET A 32 -9.21 -2.61 -6.54
CA MET A 32 -8.66 -1.26 -6.75
C MET A 32 -7.42 -1.29 -7.65
N LEU A 33 -6.55 -2.30 -7.48
CA LEU A 33 -5.34 -2.47 -8.28
C LEU A 33 -5.67 -2.84 -9.72
N GLU A 34 -6.60 -3.78 -9.92
CA GLU A 34 -7.04 -4.22 -11.23
C GLU A 34 -7.73 -3.07 -11.99
N GLY A 35 -8.65 -2.35 -11.33
CA GLY A 35 -9.29 -1.16 -11.90
C GLY A 35 -8.32 0.00 -12.16
N LEU A 36 -7.30 0.18 -11.30
CA LEU A 36 -6.26 1.20 -11.52
C LEU A 36 -5.33 0.82 -12.68
N LEU A 37 -4.98 -0.46 -12.83
CA LEU A 37 -4.17 -0.95 -13.95
C LEU A 37 -4.92 -0.82 -15.28
N ASP A 38 -6.22 -1.11 -15.29
CA ASP A 38 -7.07 -0.96 -16.48
C ASP A 38 -7.28 0.54 -16.82
N PHE A 39 -7.45 1.40 -15.82
CA PHE A 39 -7.63 2.84 -16.03
C PHE A 39 -6.33 3.56 -16.44
N ALA A 40 -5.17 3.10 -15.94
CA ALA A 40 -3.89 3.79 -16.13
C ALA A 40 -3.02 3.25 -17.28
N GLY A 41 -3.35 2.08 -17.86
CA GLY A 41 -2.58 1.46 -18.93
C GLY A 41 -1.08 1.31 -18.62
N ASP A 42 -0.22 1.30 -19.64
CA ASP A 42 1.24 1.11 -19.55
C ASP A 42 1.98 2.22 -18.73
N ALA A 43 1.25 3.19 -18.18
CA ALA A 43 1.79 4.27 -17.37
C ALA A 43 1.99 3.89 -15.90
N VAL A 44 1.23 2.94 -15.33
CA VAL A 44 1.42 2.51 -13.93
C VAL A 44 2.09 1.14 -13.90
N ASN A 45 3.35 1.11 -13.47
CA ASN A 45 4.13 -0.11 -13.33
C ASN A 45 3.83 -0.75 -11.96
N SER A 46 3.69 -2.08 -11.90
CA SER A 46 3.47 -2.83 -10.63
C SER A 46 4.51 -2.50 -9.55
N VAL A 47 5.73 -2.17 -9.96
CA VAL A 47 6.80 -1.73 -9.06
C VAL A 47 6.42 -0.45 -8.29
N THR A 48 5.80 0.51 -8.97
CA THR A 48 5.38 1.78 -8.35
C THR A 48 4.26 1.56 -7.35
N PHE A 49 3.34 0.63 -7.63
CA PHE A 49 2.22 0.31 -6.75
C PHE A 49 2.70 -0.40 -5.48
N ILE A 50 3.59 -1.38 -5.61
CA ILE A 50 4.21 -2.04 -4.44
C ILE A 50 5.01 -1.03 -3.62
N GLY A 51 5.75 -0.14 -4.28
CA GLY A 51 6.45 0.96 -3.62
C GLY A 51 5.52 1.91 -2.86
N PHE A 52 4.36 2.23 -3.43
CA PHE A 52 3.31 3.03 -2.76
C PHE A 52 2.81 2.36 -1.49
N ILE A 53 2.41 1.09 -1.54
CA ILE A 53 1.95 0.35 -0.35
C ILE A 53 3.03 0.31 0.72
N THR A 54 4.28 0.06 0.32
CA THR A 54 5.43 0.01 1.24
C THR A 54 5.68 1.35 1.91
N LEU A 55 5.55 2.46 1.17
CA LEU A 55 5.70 3.81 1.73
C LEU A 55 4.54 4.17 2.66
N VAL A 56 3.30 3.87 2.30
CA VAL A 56 2.13 4.11 3.16
C VAL A 56 2.27 3.36 4.47
N GLY A 57 2.58 2.05 4.40
CA GLY A 57 2.74 1.20 5.58
C GLY A 57 3.97 1.57 6.41
N GLY A 58 5.12 1.76 5.78
CA GLY A 58 6.39 2.05 6.47
C GLY A 58 6.39 3.42 7.14
N ILE A 59 5.98 4.47 6.42
CA ILE A 59 5.92 5.83 6.98
C ILE A 59 4.78 5.93 8.01
N GLY A 60 3.63 5.30 7.74
CA GLY A 60 2.51 5.27 8.68
C GLY A 60 2.89 4.65 10.02
N PHE A 61 3.50 3.46 9.96
CA PHE A 61 3.97 2.76 11.15
C PHE A 61 5.08 3.53 11.89
N ALA A 62 6.05 4.08 11.17
CA ALA A 62 7.10 4.90 11.78
C ALA A 62 6.52 6.12 12.52
N GLY A 63 5.52 6.78 11.93
CA GLY A 63 4.82 7.91 12.54
C GLY A 63 4.05 7.53 13.81
N GLU A 64 3.43 6.35 13.84
CA GLU A 64 2.75 5.83 15.03
C GLU A 64 3.73 5.50 16.15
N VAL A 65 4.86 4.86 15.83
CA VAL A 65 5.91 4.52 16.81
C VAL A 65 6.53 5.78 17.42
N MET A 66 6.67 6.85 16.64
CA MET A 66 7.20 8.14 17.11
C MET A 66 6.18 8.97 17.89
N GLY A 67 4.91 8.53 18.00
CA GLY A 67 3.87 9.23 18.76
C GLY A 67 3.48 10.59 18.18
N ILE A 68 3.67 10.80 16.87
CA ILE A 68 3.51 12.10 16.22
C ILE A 68 2.03 12.52 16.10
N GLY A 69 1.09 11.56 16.16
CA GLY A 69 -0.33 11.85 16.06
C GLY A 69 -1.23 10.63 16.22
N THR A 70 -2.51 10.80 15.92
CA THR A 70 -3.51 9.71 15.93
C THR A 70 -3.39 8.87 14.67
N SER A 71 -3.62 7.55 14.78
CA SER A 71 -3.53 6.59 13.67
C SER A 71 -4.26 7.03 12.40
N VAL A 72 -5.46 7.62 12.54
CA VAL A 72 -6.28 8.07 11.40
C VAL A 72 -5.67 9.27 10.69
N SER A 73 -5.12 10.24 11.43
CA SER A 73 -4.51 11.42 10.84
C SER A 73 -3.18 11.09 10.17
N LEU A 74 -2.38 10.22 10.79
CA LEU A 74 -1.15 9.71 10.21
C LEU A 74 -1.42 8.94 8.92
N PHE A 75 -2.42 8.06 8.90
CA PHE A 75 -2.79 7.31 7.69
C PHE A 75 -3.15 8.21 6.52
N LEU A 76 -3.96 9.26 6.73
CA LEU A 76 -4.34 10.19 5.65
C LEU A 76 -3.15 10.99 5.13
N ILE A 77 -2.26 11.45 6.02
CA ILE A 77 -1.08 12.21 5.65
C ILE A 77 -0.08 11.34 4.89
N THR A 78 0.15 10.10 5.34
CA THR A 78 1.07 9.18 4.68
C THR A 78 0.52 8.65 3.36
N LEU A 79 -0.80 8.48 3.24
CA LEU A 79 -1.47 8.18 1.98
C LEU A 79 -1.22 9.29 0.95
N ALA A 80 -1.43 10.56 1.33
CA ALA A 80 -1.20 11.70 0.46
C ALA A 80 0.29 11.85 0.09
N ALA A 81 1.19 11.74 1.07
CA ALA A 81 2.63 11.84 0.83
C ALA A 81 3.15 10.71 -0.08
N ALA A 82 2.73 9.47 0.16
CA ALA A 82 3.12 8.33 -0.67
C ALA A 82 2.57 8.48 -2.10
N ALA A 83 1.37 9.04 -2.28
CA ALA A 83 0.81 9.26 -3.61
C ALA A 83 1.64 10.27 -4.42
N ILE A 84 2.07 11.35 -3.75
CA ILE A 84 2.95 12.37 -4.35
C ILE A 84 4.31 11.76 -4.71
N ILE A 85 4.95 11.06 -3.77
CA ILE A 85 6.30 10.48 -3.96
C ILE A 85 6.27 9.42 -5.07
N SER A 86 5.33 8.48 -5.02
CA SER A 86 5.18 7.44 -6.03
C SER A 86 4.82 8.01 -7.40
N GLY A 87 4.01 9.07 -7.45
CA GLY A 87 3.71 9.82 -8.67
C GLY A 87 4.96 10.46 -9.29
N LEU A 88 5.78 11.12 -8.46
CA LEU A 88 7.05 11.71 -8.90
C LEU A 88 8.00 10.64 -9.44
N ILE A 89 8.18 9.53 -8.73
CA ILE A 89 9.05 8.42 -9.16
C ILE A 89 8.58 7.87 -10.51
N ASN A 90 7.27 7.68 -10.68
CA ASN A 90 6.73 7.17 -11.93
C ASN A 90 7.00 8.12 -13.10
N LEU A 91 6.74 9.41 -12.90
CA LEU A 91 6.87 10.45 -13.92
C LEU A 91 8.33 10.69 -14.30
N PHE A 92 9.22 10.79 -13.31
CA PHE A 92 10.62 11.19 -13.51
C PHE A 92 11.58 10.04 -13.77
N ILE A 93 11.24 8.80 -13.38
CA ILE A 93 12.17 7.66 -13.50
C ILE A 93 11.62 6.63 -14.49
N ILE A 94 10.41 6.12 -14.27
CA ILE A 94 9.93 4.95 -15.01
C ILE A 94 9.57 5.29 -16.45
N ILE A 95 8.84 6.40 -16.67
CA ILE A 95 8.51 6.87 -18.03
C ILE A 95 9.77 7.12 -18.88
N PRO A 96 10.79 7.89 -18.43
CA PRO A 96 11.99 8.10 -19.22
C PRO A 96 12.83 6.84 -19.42
N MET A 97 12.90 5.93 -18.45
CA MET A 97 13.61 4.65 -18.62
C MET A 97 12.97 3.76 -19.68
N LYS A 98 11.63 3.66 -19.72
CA LYS A 98 10.92 2.93 -20.79
C LYS A 98 11.23 3.51 -22.17
N LYS A 99 11.26 4.84 -22.29
CA LYS A 99 11.59 5.55 -23.55
C LYS A 99 13.01 5.25 -24.04
N GLN A 100 13.99 5.17 -23.13
CA GLN A 100 15.37 4.82 -23.50
C GLN A 100 15.53 3.35 -23.90
N ARG A 101 14.86 2.43 -23.20
CA ARG A 101 14.94 0.99 -23.50
C ARG A 101 14.36 0.65 -24.87
N ARG A 102 13.25 1.30 -25.26
CA ARG A 102 12.62 1.12 -26.58
C ARG A 102 13.50 1.62 -27.74
N LYS A 103 14.31 2.65 -27.51
CA LYS A 103 15.23 3.22 -28.52
C LYS A 103 16.46 2.34 -28.79
N LYS A 104 16.85 1.50 -27.82
CA LYS A 104 18.00 0.57 -27.94
C LYS A 104 17.69 -0.73 -28.68
N THR A 105 16.42 -1.11 -28.80
CA THR A 105 15.98 -2.34 -29.50
C THR A 105 15.70 -2.15 -31.00
N THR A 106 15.76 -0.91 -31.50
CA THR A 106 15.50 -0.57 -32.91
C THR A 106 16.76 -0.05 -33.64
N SER A 107 17.94 -0.23 -33.06
CA SER A 107 19.25 0.04 -33.68
C SER A 107 20.08 -1.24 -33.68
#